data_AF-A0A1Q3MMP1-F1
#
_entry.id   AF-A0A1Q3MMP1-F1
#
_cell.length_a   1.000
_cell.length_b   1.000
_cell.length_c   1.000
_cell.angle_alpha   90.00
_cell.angle_beta   90.00
_cell.angle_gamma   90.00
#
_symmetry.space_group_name_H-M   'P 1'
#
loop_
_entity.id
_entity.type
_entity.pdbx_description
1 polymer ?
#
loop_
_entity_poly.entity_id
_entity_poly.type
_entity_poly.pdbx_seq_one_letter_code
_entity_poly.pdbx_strand_id
1 'polypeptide(L)'
;MIGWYVLPPTTLELPTQHRRHVEVFGSDAPGFNRLVLAGIDQVQGSAPDGGGYFIGIKAKPTESPIGYPLTLCGRRLLDPPRRTSYCSGASYAAFIEGLGLWMAKERVVWSPPSDFETSPFANVSFERPVLTAEQVETLRMQELDGGRRDDGVKFWGNWNADGFGNQMALVQYSGMGTRIKPSEARPGDFLNISWKSGIGHSTVFLGWCLTKDGEKAVRYWSSQTGTNGLGDAVALLSKISSICLVRVTHPERVLSIRSSAPVQPKVLGDAIDW
;
A
#
# COMPACT_ATOMS: atom_id res chain seq x y z
N MET A 1 1.93 -24.30 -14.24
CA MET A 1 0.68 -23.67 -13.77
C MET A 1 0.97 -23.05 -12.41
N ILE A 2 0.88 -21.74 -12.29
CA ILE A 2 0.99 -21.06 -10.98
C ILE A 2 -0.43 -21.10 -10.39
N GLY A 3 -0.61 -21.85 -9.30
CA GLY A 3 -1.89 -22.03 -8.63
C GLY A 3 -2.11 -21.08 -7.46
N TRP A 4 -3.30 -21.19 -6.85
CA TRP A 4 -3.71 -20.49 -5.63
C TRP A 4 -2.64 -20.57 -4.55
N TYR A 5 -2.22 -19.42 -4.02
CA TYR A 5 -1.31 -19.36 -2.87
C TYR A 5 -2.10 -19.58 -1.57
N VAL A 6 -2.22 -20.83 -1.16
CA VAL A 6 -2.93 -21.23 0.05
C VAL A 6 -1.96 -21.32 1.22
N LEU A 7 -2.23 -20.56 2.28
CA LEU A 7 -1.44 -20.54 3.50
C LEU A 7 -1.54 -21.87 4.24
N PRO A 8 -0.44 -22.34 4.85
CA PRO A 8 -0.50 -23.52 5.70
C PRO A 8 -1.34 -23.22 6.96
N PRO A 9 -1.99 -24.24 7.55
CA PRO A 9 -2.81 -24.07 8.76
C PRO A 9 -2.06 -23.45 9.94
N THR A 10 -0.73 -23.58 10.00
CA THR A 10 0.12 -22.97 11.03
C THR A 10 0.00 -21.44 11.08
N THR A 11 -0.40 -20.80 9.98
CA THR A 11 -0.64 -19.36 9.95
C THR A 11 -1.90 -18.94 10.70
N LEU A 12 -2.85 -19.85 10.96
CA LEU A 12 -4.09 -19.55 11.70
C LEU A 12 -3.84 -19.13 13.15
N GLU A 13 -2.71 -19.53 13.72
CA GLU A 13 -2.34 -19.22 15.11
C GLU A 13 -1.54 -17.92 15.24
N LEU A 14 -1.28 -17.21 14.13
CA LEU A 14 -0.64 -15.91 14.18
C LEU A 14 -1.58 -14.87 14.82
N PRO A 15 -1.07 -14.05 15.75
CA PRO A 15 -1.87 -12.99 16.36
C PRO A 15 -2.31 -11.96 15.31
N THR A 16 -3.34 -11.18 15.63
CA THR A 16 -3.80 -10.07 14.79
C THR A 16 -2.70 -9.03 14.56
N GLN A 17 -1.92 -8.70 15.59
CA GLN A 17 -0.80 -7.77 15.50
C GLN A 17 0.53 -8.49 15.69
N HIS A 18 1.43 -8.36 14.71
CA HIS A 18 2.82 -8.82 14.79
C HIS A 18 3.69 -8.12 13.76
N ARG A 19 5.01 -8.32 13.86
CA ARG A 19 6.01 -7.74 12.95
C ARG A 19 6.84 -8.82 12.27
N ARG A 20 6.14 -9.87 11.82
CA ARG A 20 6.74 -11.10 11.27
C ARG A 20 6.26 -11.36 9.84
N HIS A 21 5.82 -10.33 9.11
CA HIS A 21 5.21 -10.53 7.79
C HIS A 21 6.25 -11.00 6.76
N VAL A 22 7.46 -10.45 6.79
CA VAL A 22 8.55 -10.92 5.91
C VAL A 22 8.96 -12.34 6.26
N GLU A 23 9.04 -12.66 7.55
CA GLU A 23 9.43 -13.99 8.04
C GLU A 23 8.42 -15.05 7.60
N VAL A 24 7.14 -14.78 7.80
CA VAL A 24 6.07 -15.76 7.62
C VAL A 24 5.60 -15.86 6.17
N PHE A 25 5.46 -14.73 5.48
CA PHE A 25 4.83 -14.68 4.14
C PHE A 25 5.83 -14.34 3.02
N GLY A 26 7.07 -13.98 3.36
CA GLY A 26 8.00 -13.41 2.40
C GLY A 26 8.65 -14.40 1.44
N SER A 27 8.63 -15.71 1.72
CA SER A 27 9.24 -16.74 0.85
C SER A 27 8.71 -16.70 -0.58
N ASP A 28 7.42 -16.42 -0.72
CA ASP A 28 6.68 -16.45 -1.98
C ASP A 28 6.27 -15.05 -2.47
N ALA A 29 6.74 -14.00 -1.78
CA ALA A 29 6.50 -12.62 -2.15
C ALA A 29 7.46 -12.20 -3.29
N PRO A 30 6.94 -11.84 -4.48
CA PRO A 30 7.77 -11.55 -5.64
C PRO A 30 8.32 -10.12 -5.61
N GLY A 31 9.58 -9.96 -6.03
CA GLY A 31 10.19 -8.66 -6.33
C GLY A 31 9.99 -7.61 -5.22
N PHE A 32 9.40 -6.47 -5.58
CA PHE A 32 9.14 -5.36 -4.65
C PHE A 32 8.15 -5.74 -3.53
N ASN A 33 7.24 -6.69 -3.74
CA ASN A 33 6.19 -6.99 -2.77
C ASN A 33 6.73 -7.61 -1.47
N ARG A 34 7.93 -8.19 -1.48
CA ARG A 34 8.63 -8.55 -0.23
C ARG A 34 8.98 -7.31 0.60
N LEU A 35 9.28 -6.18 -0.04
CA LEU A 35 9.49 -4.89 0.64
C LEU A 35 8.18 -4.26 1.13
N VAL A 36 7.05 -4.56 0.49
CA VAL A 36 5.72 -4.20 1.02
C VAL A 36 5.49 -4.90 2.36
N LEU A 37 5.79 -6.20 2.47
CA LEU A 37 5.71 -6.92 3.75
C LEU A 37 6.64 -6.34 4.81
N ALA A 38 7.86 -5.93 4.43
CA ALA A 38 8.77 -5.24 5.34
C ALA A 38 8.23 -3.86 5.74
N GLY A 39 7.55 -3.16 4.82
CA GLY A 39 6.81 -1.93 5.09
C GLY A 39 5.72 -2.15 6.12
N ILE A 40 4.93 -3.22 6.01
CA ILE A 40 3.93 -3.61 7.03
C ILE A 40 4.60 -3.75 8.40
N ASP A 41 5.72 -4.45 8.50
CA ASP A 41 6.44 -4.66 9.77
C ASP A 41 6.93 -3.34 10.38
N GLN A 42 7.25 -2.33 9.57
CA GLN A 42 7.55 -0.97 10.02
C GLN A 42 6.29 -0.24 10.51
N VAL A 43 5.22 -0.25 9.71
CA VAL A 43 3.96 0.41 10.04
C VAL A 43 3.35 -0.14 11.33
N GLN A 44 3.23 -1.47 11.45
CA GLN A 44 2.72 -2.14 12.65
C GLN A 44 3.62 -1.85 13.87
N GLY A 45 4.93 -1.66 13.66
CA GLY A 45 5.87 -1.28 14.72
C GLY A 45 5.57 0.06 15.38
N SER A 46 4.93 0.99 14.65
CA SER A 46 4.49 2.28 15.22
C SER A 46 3.28 2.16 16.15
N ALA A 47 2.52 1.07 16.02
CA ALA A 47 1.31 0.80 16.80
C ALA A 47 1.17 -0.71 17.06
N PRO A 48 1.93 -1.26 18.01
CA PRO A 48 1.94 -2.69 18.31
C PRO A 48 0.56 -3.28 18.64
N ASP A 49 -0.34 -2.47 19.20
CA ASP A 49 -1.71 -2.86 19.60
C ASP A 49 -2.78 -2.37 18.61
N GLY A 50 -2.38 -2.02 17.39
CA GLY A 50 -3.23 -1.54 16.29
C GLY A 50 -3.39 -0.02 16.20
N GLY A 51 -3.29 0.70 17.32
CA GLY A 51 -3.22 2.17 17.32
C GLY A 51 -4.54 2.88 16.99
N GLY A 52 -5.66 2.17 17.03
CA GLY A 52 -7.00 2.72 16.87
C GLY A 52 -7.44 2.90 15.41
N TYR A 53 -8.76 2.82 15.21
CA TYR A 53 -9.42 2.99 13.92
C TYR A 53 -10.34 4.22 13.94
N PHE A 54 -10.31 5.04 12.89
CA PHE A 54 -11.19 6.22 12.79
C PHE A 54 -11.48 6.61 11.35
N ILE A 55 -12.77 6.70 11.01
CA ILE A 55 -13.26 7.25 9.74
C ILE A 55 -14.20 8.42 10.05
N GLY A 56 -13.81 9.64 9.67
CA GLY A 56 -14.52 10.85 10.09
C GLY A 56 -14.24 12.02 9.17
N ILE A 57 -14.81 11.98 7.96
CA ILE A 57 -14.57 12.98 6.90
C ILE A 57 -14.94 14.42 7.31
N LYS A 58 -15.85 14.61 8.29
CA LYS A 58 -16.27 15.92 8.82
C LYS A 58 -15.67 16.26 10.19
N ALA A 59 -14.81 15.41 10.73
CA ALA A 59 -14.25 15.59 12.06
C ALA A 59 -13.22 16.74 12.11
N LYS A 60 -13.07 17.36 13.28
CA LYS A 60 -12.03 18.36 13.56
C LYS A 60 -11.18 17.93 14.78
N PRO A 61 -9.85 17.77 14.66
CA PRO A 61 -9.11 17.76 13.40
C PRO A 61 -9.57 16.63 12.45
N THR A 62 -9.24 16.77 11.17
CA THR A 62 -9.59 15.86 10.08
C THR A 62 -9.19 14.42 10.36
N GLU A 63 -9.71 13.48 9.56
CA GLU A 63 -9.28 12.09 9.61
C GLU A 63 -7.75 11.96 9.50
N SER A 64 -7.22 10.90 10.12
CA SER A 64 -5.81 10.56 9.98
C SER A 64 -5.69 9.31 9.12
N PRO A 65 -5.08 9.40 7.91
CA PRO A 65 -4.85 8.22 7.08
C PRO A 65 -4.03 7.16 7.81
N ILE A 66 -2.98 7.58 8.51
CA ILE A 66 -2.12 6.72 9.32
C ILE A 66 -1.64 7.46 10.57
N GLY A 67 -1.51 6.75 11.69
CA GLY A 67 -1.34 7.36 13.03
C GLY A 67 0.05 7.89 13.37
N TYR A 68 0.97 7.98 12.40
CA TYR A 68 2.35 8.45 12.60
C TYR A 68 2.86 9.27 11.40
N PRO A 69 3.90 10.13 11.57
CA PRO A 69 4.48 10.89 10.47
C PRO A 69 5.06 9.98 9.40
N LEU A 70 4.55 10.08 8.17
CA LEU A 70 5.01 9.29 7.03
C LEU A 70 5.98 10.12 6.19
N THR A 71 7.13 9.53 5.85
CA THR A 71 8.17 10.21 5.06
C THR A 71 8.71 9.32 3.94
N LEU A 72 9.21 9.93 2.88
CA LEU A 72 9.96 9.24 1.83
C LEU A 72 11.20 10.07 1.47
N CYS A 73 12.37 9.46 1.52
CA CYS A 73 13.67 10.14 1.32
C CYS A 73 13.85 11.40 2.20
N GLY A 74 13.36 11.34 3.45
CA GLY A 74 13.41 12.47 4.39
C GLY A 74 12.40 13.59 4.11
N ARG A 75 11.56 13.47 3.08
CA ARG A 75 10.49 14.42 2.77
C ARG A 75 9.20 13.97 3.44
N ARG A 76 8.53 14.86 4.17
CA ARG A 76 7.24 14.57 4.80
C ARG A 76 6.14 14.41 3.75
N LEU A 77 5.40 13.30 3.82
CA LEU A 77 4.20 13.04 3.02
C LEU A 77 2.92 13.20 3.84
N LEU A 78 3.02 13.08 5.17
CA LEU A 78 1.93 13.22 6.12
C LEU A 78 2.43 13.76 7.45
N ASP A 79 1.67 14.68 8.05
CA ASP A 79 1.76 14.99 9.49
C ASP A 79 0.40 14.65 10.14
N PRO A 80 0.31 13.55 10.91
CA PRO A 80 -0.97 12.99 11.26
C PRO A 80 -1.71 13.87 12.30
N PRO A 81 -2.96 14.27 12.05
CA PRO A 81 -3.74 15.05 13.00
C PRO A 81 -4.15 14.23 14.24
N ARG A 82 -4.08 12.90 14.14
CA ARG A 82 -4.51 11.94 15.15
C ARG A 82 -3.67 10.67 15.08
N ARG A 83 -3.54 10.00 16.22
CA ARG A 83 -3.00 8.65 16.33
C ARG A 83 -4.11 7.61 16.07
N THR A 84 -4.64 7.60 14.86
CA THR A 84 -5.62 6.61 14.37
C THR A 84 -5.34 6.32 12.90
N SER A 85 -5.94 5.28 12.34
CA SER A 85 -5.76 4.91 10.94
C SER A 85 -7.05 4.42 10.28
N TYR A 86 -7.03 4.31 8.96
CA TYR A 86 -8.04 3.59 8.18
C TYR A 86 -7.37 2.81 7.02
N CYS A 87 -8.17 2.05 6.27
CA CYS A 87 -7.69 0.99 5.39
C CYS A 87 -6.79 1.46 4.23
N SER A 88 -7.19 2.47 3.46
CA SER A 88 -6.38 3.06 2.38
C SER A 88 -5.10 3.70 2.91
N GLY A 89 -5.15 4.39 4.06
CA GLY A 89 -3.96 4.96 4.68
C GLY A 89 -2.98 3.91 5.19
N ALA A 90 -3.47 2.80 5.74
CA ALA A 90 -2.62 1.67 6.16
C ALA A 90 -1.89 1.02 4.97
N SER A 91 -2.64 0.63 3.93
CA SER A 91 -2.06 0.03 2.71
C SER A 91 -1.07 0.97 2.01
N TYR A 92 -1.39 2.27 1.94
CA TYR A 92 -0.48 3.27 1.37
C TYR A 92 0.79 3.45 2.20
N ALA A 93 0.69 3.47 3.53
CA ALA A 93 1.87 3.56 4.39
C ALA A 93 2.79 2.35 4.19
N ALA A 94 2.25 1.13 4.06
CA ALA A 94 3.06 -0.05 3.74
C ALA A 94 3.77 0.08 2.37
N PHE A 95 3.10 0.67 1.37
CA PHE A 95 3.72 0.97 0.08
C PHE A 95 4.87 1.99 0.20
N ILE A 96 4.65 3.11 0.89
CA ILE A 96 5.67 4.16 1.06
C ILE A 96 6.87 3.66 1.85
N GLU A 97 6.66 2.91 2.94
CA GLU A 97 7.76 2.30 3.70
C GLU A 97 8.54 1.29 2.85
N GLY A 98 7.83 0.49 2.03
CA GLY A 98 8.45 -0.39 1.04
C GLY A 98 9.30 0.37 0.00
N LEU A 99 8.82 1.51 -0.50
CA LEU A 99 9.58 2.39 -1.38
C LEU A 99 10.82 2.95 -0.68
N GLY A 100 10.69 3.38 0.57
CA GLY A 100 11.82 3.87 1.36
C GLY A 100 12.93 2.83 1.49
N LEU A 101 12.56 1.57 1.78
CA LEU A 101 13.50 0.45 1.82
C LEU A 101 14.13 0.16 0.45
N TRP A 102 13.32 0.17 -0.62
CA TRP A 102 13.81 -0.03 -1.98
C TRP A 102 14.83 1.04 -2.37
N MET A 103 14.51 2.32 -2.19
CA MET A 103 15.38 3.45 -2.54
C MET A 103 16.65 3.48 -1.68
N ALA A 104 16.58 3.05 -0.42
CA ALA A 104 17.75 2.92 0.44
C ALA A 104 18.69 1.79 -0.02
N LYS A 105 18.12 0.68 -0.52
CA LYS A 105 18.88 -0.46 -1.03
C LYS A 105 19.53 -0.20 -2.39
N GLU A 106 18.83 0.45 -3.30
CA GLU A 106 19.25 0.62 -4.71
C GLU A 106 20.38 1.64 -4.92
N ARG A 107 20.76 2.47 -3.93
CA ARG A 107 21.83 3.50 -4.08
C ARG A 107 21.78 4.24 -5.44
N VAL A 108 20.59 4.68 -5.86
CA VAL A 108 20.33 5.16 -7.22
C VAL A 108 21.21 6.36 -7.56
N VAL A 109 22.22 6.13 -8.41
CA VAL A 109 22.87 7.16 -9.22
C VAL A 109 21.93 7.44 -10.38
N TRP A 110 21.20 8.55 -10.32
CA TRP A 110 20.47 9.06 -11.48
C TRP A 110 21.40 9.99 -12.25
N SER A 111 21.76 9.64 -13.49
CA SER A 111 22.49 10.52 -14.41
C SER A 111 21.50 11.12 -15.43
N PRO A 112 21.38 12.46 -15.52
CA PRO A 112 20.60 13.08 -16.59
C PRO A 112 21.23 12.81 -17.97
N PRO A 113 20.48 12.97 -19.08
CA PRO A 113 21.04 12.92 -20.44
C PRO A 113 22.17 13.95 -20.62
N SER A 114 23.10 13.60 -21.49
CA SER A 114 24.46 14.15 -21.74
C SER A 114 24.57 15.63 -22.15
N ASP A 115 23.53 16.45 -21.96
CA ASP A 115 23.47 17.80 -22.52
C ASP A 115 23.84 18.87 -21.46
N PHE A 116 24.30 18.44 -20.28
CA PHE A 116 24.62 19.30 -19.13
C PHE A 116 26.14 19.49 -18.92
N GLU A 117 26.93 19.17 -19.94
CA GLU A 117 28.41 19.13 -19.94
C GLU A 117 29.06 20.48 -19.62
N THR A 118 29.78 20.56 -18.49
CA THR A 118 31.24 20.83 -18.45
C THR A 118 31.77 20.73 -17.00
N SER A 119 32.44 19.60 -16.73
CA SER A 119 32.96 19.09 -15.44
C SER A 119 34.39 19.62 -15.12
N PRO A 120 34.97 19.47 -13.90
CA PRO A 120 35.78 18.26 -13.62
C PRO A 120 35.91 17.90 -12.11
N PHE A 121 35.24 16.82 -11.65
CA PHE A 121 35.55 16.08 -10.41
C PHE A 121 35.62 16.82 -9.05
N ALA A 122 34.75 17.80 -8.77
CA ALA A 122 34.65 18.38 -7.43
C ALA A 122 33.40 17.86 -6.69
N ASN A 123 33.63 16.95 -5.74
CA ASN A 123 32.70 16.42 -4.75
C ASN A 123 31.83 15.24 -5.20
N VAL A 124 32.28 14.03 -4.85
CA VAL A 124 31.40 12.86 -4.78
C VAL A 124 30.43 13.08 -3.63
N SER A 125 29.28 13.69 -3.91
CA SER A 125 28.12 13.67 -3.02
C SER A 125 27.40 12.33 -3.19
N PHE A 126 27.15 11.65 -2.07
CA PHE A 126 26.18 10.55 -2.03
C PHE A 126 24.79 11.16 -2.16
N GLU A 127 24.38 11.52 -3.37
CA GLU A 127 23.02 12.01 -3.60
C GLU A 127 22.07 10.82 -3.50
N ARG A 128 21.46 10.64 -2.32
CA ARG A 128 20.20 9.92 -2.21
C ARG A 128 19.28 10.46 -3.30
N PRO A 129 18.54 9.65 -4.06
CA PRO A 129 17.53 10.17 -4.97
C PRO A 129 16.62 11.13 -4.20
N VAL A 130 16.75 12.43 -4.50
CA VAL A 130 15.94 13.48 -3.88
C VAL A 130 14.68 13.59 -4.71
N LEU A 131 13.55 13.23 -4.11
CA LEU A 131 12.26 13.47 -4.75
C LEU A 131 12.10 14.97 -5.01
N THR A 132 11.72 15.32 -6.24
CA THR A 132 11.40 16.69 -6.62
C THR A 132 10.20 17.20 -5.83
N ALA A 133 10.01 18.52 -5.77
CA ALA A 133 8.83 19.09 -5.13
C ALA A 133 7.51 18.57 -5.74
N GLU A 134 7.48 18.36 -7.07
CA GLU A 134 6.32 17.80 -7.76
C GLU A 134 6.06 16.34 -7.36
N GLN A 135 7.10 15.52 -7.24
CA GLN A 135 6.95 14.12 -6.84
C GLN A 135 6.44 14.01 -5.41
N VAL A 136 7.00 14.81 -4.48
CA VAL A 136 6.52 14.89 -3.11
C VAL A 136 5.08 15.36 -3.05
N GLU A 137 4.72 16.39 -3.83
CA GLU A 137 3.35 16.89 -3.95
C GLU A 137 2.39 15.81 -4.45
N THR A 138 2.81 15.02 -5.43
CA THR A 138 2.04 13.92 -6.02
C THR A 138 1.75 12.80 -5.04
N LEU A 139 2.69 12.51 -4.14
CA LEU A 139 2.61 11.45 -3.13
C LEU A 139 2.03 11.88 -1.78
N ARG A 140 1.84 13.18 -1.53
CA ARG A 140 1.39 13.69 -0.24
C ARG A 140 -0.06 13.26 0.07
N MET A 141 -0.34 12.99 1.34
CA MET A 141 -1.64 12.47 1.81
C MET A 141 -2.60 13.54 2.35
N GLN A 142 -2.15 14.79 2.41
CA GLN A 142 -2.85 15.93 2.98
C GLN A 142 -2.61 17.20 2.17
N GLU A 143 -3.46 18.19 2.36
CA GLU A 143 -3.19 19.55 1.91
C GLU A 143 -2.16 20.27 2.79
N LEU A 144 -1.62 21.39 2.29
CA LEU A 144 -0.56 22.14 2.98
C LEU A 144 -1.00 22.71 4.33
N ASP A 145 -2.31 22.91 4.52
CA ASP A 145 -2.92 23.36 5.77
C ASP A 145 -3.24 22.20 6.74
N GLY A 146 -2.86 20.96 6.40
CA GLY A 146 -3.19 19.75 7.16
C GLY A 146 -4.60 19.20 6.89
N GLY A 147 -5.34 19.81 5.95
CA GLY A 147 -6.63 19.34 5.50
C GLY A 147 -6.56 17.96 4.83
N ARG A 148 -7.70 17.27 4.79
CA ARG A 148 -7.85 16.03 4.01
C ARG A 148 -7.62 16.36 2.53
N ARG A 149 -6.89 15.50 1.84
CA ARG A 149 -6.79 15.52 0.38
C ARG A 149 -7.97 14.78 -0.25
N ASP A 150 -8.58 15.40 -1.26
CA ASP A 150 -9.74 14.86 -1.95
C ASP A 150 -9.42 13.60 -2.76
N ASP A 151 -10.44 12.75 -2.90
CA ASP A 151 -10.36 11.53 -3.70
C ASP A 151 -10.15 11.86 -5.18
N GLY A 152 -9.39 11.02 -5.88
CA GLY A 152 -8.98 11.22 -7.27
C GLY A 152 -7.86 12.25 -7.49
N VAL A 153 -7.48 13.03 -6.46
CA VAL A 153 -6.41 14.02 -6.58
C VAL A 153 -5.03 13.36 -6.50
N LYS A 154 -4.32 13.34 -7.63
CA LYS A 154 -2.94 12.83 -7.75
C LYS A 154 -2.82 11.38 -7.29
N PHE A 155 -1.62 10.92 -6.91
CA PHE A 155 -1.41 9.50 -6.60
C PHE A 155 -2.17 9.05 -5.34
N TRP A 156 -2.05 9.80 -4.23
CA TRP A 156 -2.77 9.48 -2.99
C TRP A 156 -4.29 9.54 -3.15
N GLY A 157 -4.84 10.58 -3.78
CA GLY A 157 -6.29 10.70 -3.95
C GLY A 157 -6.85 9.56 -4.79
N ASN A 158 -6.14 9.10 -5.83
CA ASN A 158 -6.54 7.91 -6.58
C ASN A 158 -6.44 6.62 -5.72
N TRP A 159 -5.45 6.51 -4.84
CA TRP A 159 -5.33 5.38 -3.91
C TRP A 159 -6.45 5.35 -2.88
N ASN A 160 -6.86 6.52 -2.40
CA ASN A 160 -7.85 6.68 -1.35
C ASN A 160 -9.30 6.66 -1.86
N ALA A 161 -9.50 6.88 -3.16
CA ALA A 161 -10.82 6.95 -3.75
C ALA A 161 -11.63 5.65 -3.61
N ASP A 162 -12.95 5.82 -3.57
CA ASP A 162 -13.91 4.72 -3.57
C ASP A 162 -13.70 3.77 -4.77
N GLY A 163 -13.96 2.48 -4.54
CA GLY A 163 -13.75 1.42 -5.53
C GLY A 163 -12.39 0.76 -5.39
N PHE A 164 -11.65 0.64 -6.51
CA PHE A 164 -10.37 -0.08 -6.56
C PHE A 164 -9.18 0.88 -6.67
N GLY A 165 -9.01 1.71 -5.63
CA GLY A 165 -8.01 2.77 -5.58
C GLY A 165 -6.57 2.35 -5.83
N ASN A 166 -6.17 1.15 -5.38
CA ASN A 166 -4.83 0.64 -5.64
C ASN A 166 -4.59 0.45 -7.15
N GLN A 167 -5.61 0.01 -7.89
CA GLN A 167 -5.53 -0.13 -9.35
C GLN A 167 -5.46 1.24 -10.03
N MET A 168 -6.29 2.19 -9.58
CA MET A 168 -6.29 3.55 -10.11
C MET A 168 -4.92 4.23 -9.94
N ALA A 169 -4.35 4.15 -8.74
CA ALA A 169 -3.06 4.75 -8.43
C ALA A 169 -1.88 4.00 -9.08
N LEU A 170 -1.75 2.69 -8.85
CA LEU A 170 -0.56 1.93 -9.26
C LEU A 170 -0.57 1.55 -10.74
N VAL A 171 -1.72 1.25 -11.33
CA VAL A 171 -1.80 0.77 -12.72
C VAL A 171 -2.03 1.94 -13.67
N GLN A 172 -3.09 2.72 -13.46
CA GLN A 172 -3.48 3.78 -14.41
C GLN A 172 -2.63 5.04 -14.24
N TYR A 173 -2.51 5.54 -13.01
CA TYR A 173 -1.88 6.84 -12.77
C TYR A 173 -0.37 6.79 -12.88
N SER A 174 0.29 5.84 -12.19
CA SER A 174 1.76 5.78 -12.14
C SER A 174 2.38 4.73 -13.05
N GLY A 175 1.60 3.72 -13.46
CA GLY A 175 2.10 2.55 -14.16
C GLY A 175 3.11 1.72 -13.34
N MET A 176 3.21 1.90 -12.03
CA MET A 176 4.10 1.11 -11.16
C MET A 176 3.64 -0.34 -10.99
N GLY A 177 2.37 -0.62 -11.23
CA GLY A 177 1.76 -1.91 -10.93
C GLY A 177 1.12 -2.61 -12.13
N THR A 178 0.88 -3.90 -11.95
CA THR A 178 0.16 -4.77 -12.87
C THR A 178 -1.00 -5.42 -12.14
N ARG A 179 -2.19 -5.48 -12.76
CA ARG A 179 -3.34 -6.19 -12.20
C ARG A 179 -3.08 -7.70 -12.23
N ILE A 180 -3.42 -8.39 -11.15
CA ILE A 180 -3.16 -9.82 -10.95
C ILE A 180 -4.49 -10.57 -10.82
N LYS A 181 -4.56 -11.79 -11.38
CA LYS A 181 -5.72 -12.66 -11.19
C LYS A 181 -5.74 -13.23 -9.76
N PRO A 182 -6.92 -13.50 -9.16
CA PRO A 182 -7.01 -14.08 -7.82
C PRO A 182 -6.14 -15.34 -7.61
N SER A 183 -6.11 -16.24 -8.60
CA SER A 183 -5.29 -17.47 -8.56
C SER A 183 -3.77 -17.23 -8.64
N GLU A 184 -3.33 -16.07 -9.09
CA GLU A 184 -1.93 -15.66 -9.24
C GLU A 184 -1.46 -14.75 -8.08
N ALA A 185 -2.36 -14.41 -7.16
CA ALA A 185 -2.08 -13.57 -6.01
C ALA A 185 -0.93 -14.14 -5.16
N ARG A 186 -0.04 -13.27 -4.69
CA ARG A 186 1.07 -13.61 -3.80
C ARG A 186 1.17 -12.59 -2.68
N PRO A 187 1.76 -12.95 -1.53
CA PRO A 187 1.88 -12.05 -0.40
C PRO A 187 2.52 -10.71 -0.78
N GLY A 188 1.96 -9.64 -0.24
CA GLY A 188 2.38 -8.27 -0.53
C GLY A 188 1.70 -7.64 -1.75
N ASP A 189 0.89 -8.38 -2.52
CA ASP A 189 -0.01 -7.77 -3.51
C ASP A 189 -1.01 -6.84 -2.81
N PHE A 190 -1.28 -5.68 -3.39
CA PHE A 190 -2.33 -4.79 -2.92
C PHE A 190 -3.69 -5.35 -3.31
N LEU A 191 -4.60 -5.42 -2.34
CA LEU A 191 -5.92 -6.01 -2.50
C LEU A 191 -6.97 -4.96 -2.17
N ASN A 192 -7.84 -4.65 -3.13
CA ASN A 192 -9.11 -4.01 -2.82
C ASN A 192 -10.22 -5.07 -2.76
N ILE A 193 -11.05 -4.99 -1.72
CA ILE A 193 -12.20 -5.87 -1.52
C ILE A 193 -13.48 -5.05 -1.71
N SER A 194 -14.39 -5.56 -2.55
CA SER A 194 -15.78 -5.09 -2.60
C SER A 194 -16.65 -6.08 -1.83
N TRP A 195 -17.23 -5.65 -0.72
CA TRP A 195 -18.11 -6.49 0.10
C TRP A 195 -19.50 -6.62 -0.53
N LYS A 196 -20.19 -7.74 -0.28
CA LYS A 196 -21.61 -7.88 -0.64
C LYS A 196 -22.52 -6.88 0.08
N SER A 197 -22.07 -6.33 1.22
CA SER A 197 -22.74 -5.25 1.94
C SER A 197 -22.56 -3.86 1.29
N GLY A 198 -21.73 -3.74 0.25
CA GLY A 198 -21.56 -2.51 -0.54
C GLY A 198 -20.36 -1.63 -0.14
N ILE A 199 -19.67 -1.92 0.97
CA ILE A 199 -18.49 -1.14 1.40
C ILE A 199 -17.23 -1.64 0.68
N GLY A 200 -16.30 -0.75 0.37
CA GLY A 200 -14.96 -1.09 -0.14
C GLY A 200 -13.93 -1.20 0.99
N HIS A 201 -12.85 -1.94 0.76
CA HIS A 201 -11.74 -2.05 1.71
C HIS A 201 -10.40 -2.12 0.98
N SER A 202 -9.41 -1.34 1.41
CA SER A 202 -8.05 -1.38 0.85
C SER A 202 -7.08 -2.09 1.81
N THR A 203 -6.40 -3.11 1.32
CA THR A 203 -5.61 -4.05 2.14
C THR A 203 -4.36 -4.50 1.40
N VAL A 204 -3.50 -5.24 2.11
CA VAL A 204 -2.39 -6.01 1.52
C VAL A 204 -2.69 -7.49 1.66
N PHE A 205 -2.69 -8.23 0.55
CA PHE A 205 -2.93 -9.66 0.52
C PHE A 205 -1.79 -10.43 1.21
N LEU A 206 -2.14 -11.36 2.09
CA LEU A 206 -1.19 -12.26 2.76
C LEU A 206 -1.34 -13.70 2.28
N GLY A 207 -2.54 -14.11 1.86
CA GLY A 207 -2.74 -15.44 1.29
C GLY A 207 -4.20 -15.91 1.32
N TRP A 208 -4.51 -16.92 0.54
CA TRP A 208 -5.76 -17.67 0.66
C TRP A 208 -5.65 -18.63 1.85
N CYS A 209 -6.74 -18.92 2.54
CA CYS A 209 -6.71 -19.85 3.67
C CYS A 209 -8.04 -20.58 3.85
N LEU A 210 -8.00 -21.67 4.59
CA LEU A 210 -9.20 -22.30 5.15
C LEU A 210 -9.32 -21.86 6.61
N THR A 211 -10.54 -21.52 7.05
CA THR A 211 -10.81 -21.30 8.47
C THR A 211 -10.70 -22.61 9.26
N LYS A 212 -10.78 -22.55 10.59
CA LYS A 212 -10.82 -23.75 11.44
C LYS A 212 -12.00 -24.67 11.09
N ASP A 213 -13.07 -24.11 10.55
CA ASP A 213 -14.27 -24.82 10.10
C ASP A 213 -14.19 -25.28 8.63
N GLY A 214 -13.06 -25.06 7.97
CA GLY A 214 -12.84 -25.47 6.57
C GLY A 214 -13.44 -24.52 5.53
N GLU A 215 -13.91 -23.34 5.92
CA GLU A 215 -14.43 -22.35 4.97
C GLU A 215 -13.30 -21.62 4.22
N LYS A 216 -13.48 -21.38 2.93
CA LYS A 216 -12.53 -20.60 2.13
C LYS A 216 -12.55 -19.14 2.55
N ALA A 217 -11.36 -18.59 2.79
CA ALA A 217 -11.15 -17.22 3.21
C ALA A 217 -9.90 -16.61 2.57
N VAL A 218 -9.76 -15.30 2.73
CA VAL A 218 -8.55 -14.55 2.44
C VAL A 218 -8.01 -13.94 3.73
N ARG A 219 -6.70 -14.08 3.94
CA ARG A 219 -5.95 -13.36 4.97
C ARG A 219 -5.30 -12.13 4.34
N TYR A 220 -5.42 -11.00 5.01
CA TYR A 220 -4.86 -9.72 4.58
C TYR A 220 -4.44 -8.88 5.78
N TRP A 221 -3.59 -7.89 5.55
CA TRP A 221 -3.25 -6.86 6.52
C TRP A 221 -3.90 -5.53 6.13
N SER A 222 -4.48 -4.80 7.09
CA SER A 222 -5.11 -3.49 6.87
C SER A 222 -5.30 -2.74 8.19
N SER A 223 -6.16 -1.72 8.18
CA SER A 223 -6.70 -1.07 9.36
C SER A 223 -8.23 -1.10 9.36
N GLN A 224 -8.83 -1.57 10.47
CA GLN A 224 -10.28 -1.70 10.65
C GLN A 224 -10.68 -1.73 12.12
N THR A 225 -11.96 -1.52 12.41
CA THR A 225 -12.51 -1.59 13.78
C THR A 225 -12.19 -2.92 14.46
N GLY A 226 -12.37 -4.04 13.74
CA GLY A 226 -12.16 -5.39 14.29
C GLY A 226 -10.72 -5.72 14.68
N THR A 227 -9.75 -4.91 14.24
CA THR A 227 -8.32 -5.06 14.55
C THR A 227 -7.81 -3.90 15.43
N ASN A 228 -8.70 -3.07 15.97
CA ASN A 228 -8.34 -1.86 16.72
C ASN A 228 -7.34 -0.97 15.95
N GLY A 229 -7.58 -0.74 14.66
CA GLY A 229 -6.61 -0.11 13.77
C GLY A 229 -5.82 -1.15 13.00
N LEU A 230 -4.49 -1.06 12.99
CA LEU A 230 -3.60 -1.89 12.17
C LEU A 230 -3.56 -3.36 12.62
N GLY A 231 -3.69 -4.28 11.66
CA GLY A 231 -3.49 -5.71 11.91
C GLY A 231 -3.93 -6.62 10.77
N ASP A 232 -3.60 -7.90 10.94
CA ASP A 232 -4.08 -9.00 10.13
C ASP A 232 -5.55 -9.27 10.37
N ALA A 233 -6.27 -9.60 9.30
CA ALA A 233 -7.64 -10.06 9.38
C ALA A 233 -7.89 -11.19 8.37
N VAL A 234 -8.93 -11.97 8.67
CA VAL A 234 -9.41 -13.05 7.82
C VAL A 234 -10.84 -12.74 7.42
N ALA A 235 -11.14 -12.82 6.13
CA ALA A 235 -12.48 -12.65 5.61
C ALA A 235 -12.92 -13.86 4.77
N LEU A 236 -14.12 -14.36 5.07
CA LEU A 236 -14.75 -15.42 4.30
C LEU A 236 -15.03 -14.95 2.87
N LEU A 237 -14.72 -15.80 1.89
CA LEU A 237 -14.98 -15.49 0.49
C LEU A 237 -16.48 -15.34 0.22
N SER A 238 -17.32 -16.03 0.99
CA SER A 238 -18.78 -15.92 0.92
C SER A 238 -19.31 -14.50 1.18
N LYS A 239 -18.54 -13.64 1.85
CA LYS A 239 -18.89 -12.22 2.14
C LYS A 239 -18.39 -11.25 1.07
N ILE A 240 -17.51 -11.69 0.18
CA ILE A 240 -16.87 -10.86 -0.84
C ILE A 240 -17.69 -10.93 -2.13
N SER A 241 -17.93 -9.76 -2.74
CA SER A 241 -18.59 -9.66 -4.04
C SER A 241 -17.57 -9.81 -5.16
N SER A 242 -16.49 -9.03 -5.10
CA SER A 242 -15.37 -9.08 -6.04
C SER A 242 -14.12 -8.47 -5.41
N ILE A 243 -12.97 -8.68 -6.04
CA ILE A 243 -11.69 -8.11 -5.61
C ILE A 243 -10.93 -7.47 -6.76
N CYS A 244 -9.93 -6.64 -6.46
CA CYS A 244 -8.93 -6.23 -7.43
C CYS A 244 -7.55 -6.35 -6.79
N LEU A 245 -6.67 -7.13 -7.41
CA LEU A 245 -5.30 -7.35 -6.95
C LEU A 245 -4.32 -6.60 -7.85
N VAL A 246 -3.32 -5.96 -7.25
CA VAL A 246 -2.26 -5.24 -7.95
C VAL A 246 -0.90 -5.60 -7.36
N ARG A 247 0.03 -5.99 -8.22
CA ARG A 247 1.43 -6.21 -7.88
C ARG A 247 2.28 -5.05 -8.33
N VAL A 248 3.21 -4.58 -7.50
CA VAL A 248 4.17 -3.57 -7.92
C VAL A 248 5.27 -4.26 -8.72
N THR A 249 5.41 -3.86 -9.98
CA THR A 249 6.38 -4.44 -10.93
C THR A 249 7.40 -3.41 -11.42
N HIS A 250 7.09 -2.12 -11.30
CA HIS A 250 7.90 -1.00 -11.77
C HIS A 250 8.02 0.11 -10.70
N PRO A 251 8.58 -0.18 -9.50
CA PRO A 251 8.69 0.80 -8.42
C PRO A 251 9.50 2.04 -8.82
N GLU A 252 10.43 1.93 -9.77
CA GLU A 252 11.25 3.01 -10.29
C GLU A 252 10.45 4.17 -10.91
N ARG A 253 9.22 3.91 -11.36
CA ARG A 253 8.36 4.95 -11.95
C ARG A 253 7.91 6.00 -10.92
N VAL A 254 8.13 5.79 -9.62
CA VAL A 254 7.99 6.84 -8.61
C VAL A 254 8.92 8.04 -8.88
N LEU A 255 10.08 7.80 -9.49
CA LEU A 255 11.07 8.82 -9.84
C LEU A 255 10.71 9.61 -11.09
N SER A 256 9.63 9.22 -11.78
CA SER A 256 9.13 9.91 -12.97
C SER A 256 7.64 10.23 -12.86
N ILE A 257 7.03 10.06 -11.67
CA ILE A 257 5.61 10.29 -11.47
C ILE A 257 5.30 11.77 -11.70
N ARG A 258 4.25 12.04 -12.47
CA ARG A 258 3.81 13.38 -12.84
C ARG A 258 2.45 13.67 -12.24
N SER A 259 2.16 14.96 -12.07
CA SER A 259 0.92 15.45 -11.46
C SER A 259 -0.36 15.11 -12.24
N SER A 260 -0.29 14.76 -13.52
CA SER A 260 -1.47 14.46 -14.35
C SER A 260 -1.31 13.21 -15.22
N ALA A 261 -2.20 12.24 -14.96
CA ALA A 261 -2.49 11.11 -15.83
C ALA A 261 -4.00 10.86 -15.77
N PRO A 262 -4.68 10.60 -16.90
CA PRO A 262 -6.11 10.29 -16.88
C PRO A 262 -6.34 8.95 -16.19
N VAL A 263 -7.34 8.90 -15.32
CA VAL A 263 -7.75 7.70 -14.60
C VAL A 263 -9.23 7.44 -14.84
N GLN A 264 -9.59 6.21 -15.15
CA GLN A 264 -10.95 5.73 -15.22
C GLN A 264 -11.40 5.25 -13.84
N PRO A 265 -12.37 5.92 -13.19
CA PRO A 265 -12.77 5.57 -11.82
C PRO A 265 -13.57 4.27 -11.73
N LYS A 266 -14.17 3.81 -12.84
CA LYS A 266 -14.99 2.59 -12.88
C LYS A 266 -14.15 1.38 -13.26
N VAL A 267 -13.44 0.85 -12.28
CA VAL A 267 -12.65 -0.38 -12.42
C VAL A 267 -13.54 -1.57 -12.07
N LEU A 268 -13.63 -2.57 -12.94
CA LEU A 268 -14.37 -3.81 -12.66
C LEU A 268 -13.55 -4.75 -11.78
N GLY A 269 -14.21 -5.47 -10.89
CA GLY A 269 -13.58 -6.43 -9.98
C GLY A 269 -13.54 -7.83 -10.58
N ASP A 270 -12.63 -8.65 -10.06
CA ASP A 270 -12.49 -10.06 -10.38
C ASP A 270 -13.36 -10.91 -9.45
N ALA A 271 -14.04 -11.90 -10.01
CA ALA A 271 -14.67 -12.96 -9.24
C ALA A 271 -13.61 -13.90 -8.64
N ILE A 272 -13.90 -14.50 -7.49
CA ILE A 272 -13.01 -15.47 -6.85
C ILE A 272 -13.58 -16.86 -7.12
N ASP A 273 -12.92 -17.61 -8.00
CA ASP A 273 -13.30 -18.95 -8.47
C ASP A 273 -12.48 -20.08 -7.80
N TRP A 274 -12.05 -19.86 -6.55
CA TRP A 274 -11.29 -20.83 -5.76
C TRP A 274 -12.13 -22.02 -5.33
#